data_AF-A0A291IN93-F1
#
_entry.id   AF-A0A291IN93-F1
#
_cell.length_a   1.000
_cell.length_b   1.000
_cell.length_c   1.000
_cell.angle_alpha   90.00
_cell.angle_beta   90.00
_cell.angle_gamma   90.00
#
_symmetry.space_group_name_H-M   'P 1'
#
loop_
_entity.id
_entity.type
_entity.pdbx_description
1 polymer ?
#
loop_
_entity_poly.entity_id
_entity_poly.type
_entity_poly.pdbx_seq_one_letter_code
_entity_poly.pdbx_strand_id
1 'polypeptide(L)'
;MPSAEAAGDEPDRSIDNYAAVLLDFKSRIQQCLANAEWDELPGILASRQAYLEHIASQPIPDERREWVKQIALSTLADDAEFLSKVEADKSAMAKQQQSLERGIRATQAYKST
;
A
#
# COMPACT_ATOMS: atom_id res chain seq x y z
N MET A 1 -3.03 -20.09 35.73
CA MET A 1 -2.00 -19.52 34.84
C MET A 1 -2.72 -18.69 33.79
N PRO A 2 -2.60 -17.35 33.80
CA PRO A 2 -3.13 -16.53 32.71
C PRO A 2 -2.03 -16.25 31.68
N SER A 3 -2.42 -16.36 30.42
CA SER A 3 -1.61 -16.29 29.21
C SER A 3 -0.92 -14.93 29.02
N ALA A 4 0.36 -14.99 28.73
CA ALA A 4 1.17 -13.96 28.07
C ALA A 4 1.82 -14.70 26.87
N GLU A 5 1.98 -14.20 25.65
CA GLU A 5 2.06 -12.84 25.11
C GLU A 5 1.50 -12.89 23.68
N ALA A 6 0.59 -11.98 23.34
CA ALA A 6 0.45 -11.51 21.97
C ALA A 6 0.97 -10.08 21.95
N ALA A 7 2.27 -9.92 22.17
CA ALA A 7 2.97 -8.69 21.82
C ALA A 7 3.15 -8.69 20.30
N GLY A 8 2.04 -8.51 19.57
CA GLY A 8 2.13 -8.01 18.21
C GLY A 8 2.47 -6.52 18.33
N ASP A 9 3.48 -6.06 17.59
CA ASP A 9 3.84 -4.64 17.44
C ASP A 9 2.60 -3.86 16.97
N GLU A 10 1.74 -3.45 17.90
CA GLU A 10 0.66 -2.54 17.59
C GLU A 10 1.28 -1.18 17.29
N PRO A 11 0.92 -0.54 16.15
CA PRO A 11 1.45 0.76 15.81
C PRO A 11 1.08 1.76 16.92
N ASP A 12 2.07 2.53 17.36
CA ASP A 12 1.87 3.53 18.39
C ASP A 12 0.82 4.55 17.93
N ARG A 13 -0.26 4.66 18.70
CA ARG A 13 -1.44 5.48 18.38
C ARG A 13 -1.40 6.86 19.02
N SER A 14 -0.27 7.24 19.62
CA SER A 14 -0.06 8.60 20.09
C SER A 14 -0.11 9.59 18.92
N ILE A 15 -0.78 10.73 19.11
CA ILE A 15 -0.83 11.80 18.11
C ILE A 15 0.56 12.23 17.66
N ASP A 16 1.56 12.18 18.54
CA ASP A 16 2.95 12.55 18.21
C ASP A 16 3.61 11.57 17.22
N ASN A 17 3.10 10.34 17.11
CA ASN A 17 3.68 9.28 16.30
C ASN A 17 2.94 9.02 14.99
N TYR A 18 1.85 9.75 14.71
CA TYR A 18 1.09 9.63 13.46
C TYR A 18 1.96 9.71 12.21
N ALA A 19 2.84 10.72 12.13
CA ALA A 19 3.72 10.91 10.98
C ALA A 19 4.73 9.75 10.81
N ALA A 20 5.32 9.27 11.90
CA ALA A 20 6.31 8.21 11.88
C ALA A 20 5.69 6.87 11.42
N VAL A 21 4.53 6.52 11.96
CA VAL A 21 3.81 5.30 11.58
C VAL A 21 3.36 5.35 10.12
N LEU A 22 2.85 6.49 9.65
CA LEU A 22 2.43 6.63 8.25
C LEU A 22 3.62 6.60 7.28
N LEU A 23 4.79 7.09 7.71
CA LEU A 23 6.03 6.99 6.94
C LEU A 23 6.54 5.53 6.85
N ASP A 24 6.39 4.74 7.91
CA ASP A 24 6.68 3.30 7.86
C ASP A 24 5.77 2.59 6.84
N PHE A 25 4.46 2.84 6.92
CA PHE A 25 3.53 2.30 5.92
C PHE A 25 3.90 2.72 4.49
N LYS A 26 4.24 3.99 4.27
CA LYS A 26 4.72 4.48 2.96
C LYS A 26 5.93 3.68 2.49
N SER A 27 6.93 3.49 3.34
CA SER A 27 8.18 2.80 2.99
C SER A 27 7.90 1.34 2.61
N ARG A 28 7.05 0.66 3.38
CA ARG A 28 6.65 -0.73 3.12
C ARG A 28 5.84 -0.86 1.83
N ILE A 29 4.89 0.04 1.57
CA ILE A 29 4.13 0.07 0.32
C ILE A 29 5.09 0.28 -0.87
N GLN A 30 6.00 1.25 -0.77
CA GLN A 30 6.99 1.51 -1.83
C GLN A 30 7.88 0.28 -2.10
N GLN A 31 8.30 -0.42 -1.05
CA GLN A 31 9.06 -1.65 -1.17
C GLN A 31 8.25 -2.75 -1.88
N CYS A 32 7.01 -3.00 -1.48
CA CYS A 32 6.17 -4.01 -2.13
C CYS A 32 5.92 -3.68 -3.60
N LEU A 33 5.69 -2.40 -3.94
CA LEU A 33 5.54 -1.95 -5.33
C LEU A 33 6.82 -2.06 -6.15
N ALA A 34 7.99 -1.87 -5.53
CA ALA A 34 9.29 -2.02 -6.20
C ALA A 34 9.62 -3.50 -6.46
N ASN A 35 9.27 -4.37 -5.54
CA ASN A 35 9.57 -5.81 -5.59
C ASN A 35 8.45 -6.66 -6.22
N ALA A 36 7.34 -6.04 -6.61
CA ALA A 36 6.15 -6.73 -7.12
C ALA A 36 5.57 -7.76 -6.12
N GLU A 37 5.65 -7.47 -4.83
CA GLU A 37 5.11 -8.28 -3.72
C GLU A 37 3.59 -8.06 -3.59
N TRP A 38 2.84 -8.41 -4.65
CA TRP A 38 1.41 -8.12 -4.76
C TRP A 38 0.54 -8.86 -3.74
N ASP A 39 1.02 -9.98 -3.20
CA ASP A 39 0.30 -10.76 -2.19
C ASP A 39 0.37 -10.10 -0.79
N GLU A 40 1.44 -9.37 -0.49
CA GLU A 40 1.65 -8.71 0.81
C GLU A 40 0.99 -7.32 0.88
N LEU A 41 0.94 -6.63 -0.26
CA LEU A 41 0.44 -5.26 -0.37
C LEU A 41 -0.98 -5.07 0.21
N PRO A 42 -1.98 -5.95 -0.02
CA PRO A 42 -3.31 -5.81 0.57
C PRO A 42 -3.31 -5.79 2.10
N GLY A 43 -2.46 -6.60 2.74
CA GLY A 43 -2.36 -6.65 4.20
C GLY A 43 -1.80 -5.36 4.79
N ILE A 44 -0.80 -4.78 4.12
CA ILE A 44 -0.21 -3.49 4.51
C ILE A 44 -1.22 -2.36 4.33
N LEU A 45 -1.93 -2.32 3.20
CA LEU A 45 -2.97 -1.32 2.93
C LEU A 45 -4.12 -1.40 3.93
N ALA A 46 -4.59 -2.60 4.26
CA ALA A 46 -5.65 -2.80 5.26
C ALA A 46 -5.21 -2.32 6.66
N SER A 47 -3.97 -2.62 7.05
CA SER A 47 -3.41 -2.16 8.33
C SER A 47 -3.28 -0.64 8.39
N ARG A 48 -2.81 -0.02 7.29
CA ARG A 48 -2.74 1.45 7.16
C ARG A 48 -4.13 2.08 7.21
N GLN A 49 -5.11 1.49 6.54
CA GLN A 49 -6.50 1.98 6.56
C GLN A 49 -7.06 1.96 7.98
N ALA A 50 -6.92 0.85 8.71
CA ALA A 50 -7.37 0.75 10.09
C ALA A 50 -6.70 1.81 10.99
N TYR A 51 -5.41 2.10 10.74
CA TYR A 51 -4.69 3.15 11.46
C TYR A 51 -5.20 4.57 11.12
N LEU A 52 -5.46 4.86 9.84
CA LEU A 52 -6.04 6.14 9.42
C LEU A 52 -7.46 6.34 9.97
N GLU A 53 -8.29 5.30 9.97
CA GLU A 53 -9.62 5.31 10.59
C GLU A 53 -9.51 5.57 12.10
N HIS A 54 -8.50 4.99 12.77
CA HIS A 54 -8.21 5.30 14.15
C HIS A 54 -7.89 6.80 14.34
N ILE A 55 -6.95 7.36 13.57
CA ILE A 55 -6.61 8.80 13.62
C ILE A 55 -7.87 9.66 13.46
N ALA A 56 -8.72 9.34 12.48
CA ALA A 56 -9.94 10.08 12.17
C ALA A 56 -11.00 9.99 13.28
N SER A 57 -11.00 8.90 14.06
CA SER A 57 -11.92 8.70 15.19
C SER A 57 -11.52 9.45 16.47
N GLN A 58 -10.26 9.88 16.58
CA GLN A 58 -9.77 10.52 17.80
C GLN A 58 -10.10 12.02 17.83
N PRO A 59 -10.44 12.58 19.01
CA PRO A 59 -10.52 14.02 19.16
C PRO A 59 -9.14 14.65 18.95
N ILE A 60 -9.01 15.52 17.95
CA ILE A 60 -7.76 16.21 17.64
C ILE A 60 -7.75 17.57 18.37
N PRO A 61 -6.78 17.83 19.27
CA PRO A 61 -6.62 19.14 19.91
C PRO A 61 -6.46 20.25 18.87
N ASP A 62 -7.05 21.43 19.12
CA ASP A 62 -7.01 22.55 18.17
C ASP A 62 -5.58 22.96 17.78
N GLU A 63 -4.66 22.93 18.75
CA GLU A 63 -3.23 23.21 18.57
C GLU A 63 -2.53 22.26 17.60
N ARG A 64 -3.05 21.03 17.47
CA ARG A 64 -2.50 19.97 16.60
C ARG A 64 -3.26 19.83 15.29
N ARG A 65 -4.40 20.49 15.13
CA ARG A 65 -5.32 20.30 14.00
C ARG A 65 -4.67 20.56 12.64
N GLU A 66 -3.97 21.68 12.52
CA GLU A 66 -3.29 22.02 11.25
C GLU A 66 -2.18 21.01 10.94
N TRP A 67 -1.42 20.59 11.94
CA TRP A 67 -0.39 19.57 11.77
C TRP A 67 -0.96 18.22 11.30
N VAL A 68 -2.05 17.74 11.92
CA VAL A 68 -2.72 16.50 11.47
C VAL A 68 -3.28 16.65 10.04
N LYS A 69 -3.78 17.83 9.68
CA LYS A 69 -4.23 18.10 8.32
C LYS A 69 -3.10 18.01 7.30
N GLN A 70 -1.91 18.53 7.62
CA GLN A 70 -0.74 18.39 6.75
C GLN A 70 -0.32 16.93 6.56
N ILE A 71 -0.40 16.12 7.63
CA ILE A 71 -0.17 14.67 7.53
C ILE A 71 -1.18 14.01 6.59
N ALA A 72 -2.46 14.34 6.71
CA ALA A 72 -3.50 13.80 5.84
C ALA A 72 -3.27 14.19 4.36
N LEU A 73 -2.88 15.44 4.10
CA LEU A 73 -2.55 15.90 2.75
C LEU A 73 -1.32 15.18 2.16
N SER A 74 -0.27 14.97 2.96
CA SER A 74 0.90 14.19 2.55
C SER A 74 0.51 12.73 2.23
N THR A 75 -0.31 12.13 3.07
CA THR A 75 -0.81 10.74 2.91
C THR A 75 -1.60 10.59 1.61
N LEU A 76 -2.43 11.58 1.25
CA LEU A 76 -3.16 11.61 -0.02
C LEU A 76 -2.24 11.79 -1.24
N ALA A 77 -1.18 12.60 -1.11
CA ALA A 77 -0.20 12.76 -2.17
C ALA A 77 0.56 11.44 -2.43
N ASP A 78 0.95 10.75 -1.36
CA ASP A 78 1.58 9.43 -1.45
C ASP A 78 0.66 8.40 -2.15
N ASP A 79 -0.63 8.40 -1.83
CA ASP A 79 -1.61 7.49 -2.45
C ASP A 79 -1.76 7.74 -3.96
N ALA A 80 -1.70 8.99 -4.39
CA ALA A 80 -1.73 9.33 -5.81
C ALA A 80 -0.48 8.79 -6.54
N GLU A 81 0.69 8.86 -5.91
CA GLU A 81 1.93 8.27 -6.46
C GLU A 81 1.83 6.73 -6.55
N PHE A 82 1.33 6.08 -5.50
CA PHE A 82 1.15 4.62 -5.49
C PHE A 82 0.19 4.16 -6.59
N LEU A 83 -0.96 4.82 -6.73
CA LEU A 83 -1.94 4.50 -7.77
C LEU A 83 -1.35 4.67 -9.18
N SER A 84 -0.61 5.75 -9.40
CA SER A 84 0.08 5.99 -10.68
C SER A 84 1.04 4.84 -11.03
N LYS A 85 1.82 4.36 -10.05
CA LYS A 85 2.72 3.21 -10.23
C LYS A 85 1.97 1.92 -10.52
N VAL A 86 0.91 1.61 -9.76
CA VAL A 86 0.09 0.41 -9.96
C VAL A 86 -0.52 0.37 -11.36
N GLU A 87 -1.08 1.49 -11.83
CA GLU A 87 -1.66 1.56 -13.18
C GLU A 87 -0.58 1.45 -14.28
N ALA A 88 0.61 2.02 -14.06
CA ALA A 88 1.73 1.83 -14.97
C ALA A 88 2.16 0.35 -15.08
N ASP A 89 2.28 -0.34 -13.93
CA ASP A 89 2.65 -1.77 -13.88
C ASP A 89 1.59 -2.64 -14.54
N LYS A 90 0.31 -2.38 -14.27
CA LYS A 90 -0.82 -3.07 -14.90
C LYS A 90 -0.82 -2.91 -16.42
N SER A 91 -0.55 -1.70 -16.92
CA SER A 91 -0.41 -1.44 -18.35
C SER A 91 0.77 -2.21 -18.97
N ALA A 92 1.90 -2.28 -18.25
CA ALA A 92 3.06 -3.06 -18.69
C ALA A 92 2.76 -4.57 -18.74
N MET A 93 2.12 -5.11 -17.70
CA MET A 93 1.70 -6.52 -17.64
C MET A 93 0.72 -6.87 -18.76
N ALA A 94 -0.27 -6.03 -19.04
CA ALA A 94 -1.24 -6.26 -20.12
C ALA A 94 -0.55 -6.35 -21.50
N LYS A 95 0.46 -5.52 -21.76
CA LYS A 95 1.26 -5.58 -23.00
C LYS A 95 2.05 -6.88 -23.10
N GLN A 96 2.66 -7.32 -21.99
CA GLN A 96 3.41 -8.58 -21.94
C GLN A 96 2.48 -9.79 -22.17
N GLN A 97 1.31 -9.81 -21.55
CA GLN A 97 0.31 -10.85 -21.75
C GLN A 97 -0.15 -10.93 -23.21
N GLN A 98 -0.44 -9.79 -23.83
CA GLN A 98 -0.82 -9.76 -25.25
C GLN A 98 0.30 -10.31 -26.15
N SER A 99 1.55 -9.99 -25.84
CA SER A 99 2.71 -10.51 -26.58
C SER A 99 2.81 -12.03 -26.45
N LEU A 100 2.65 -12.56 -25.23
CA LEU A 100 2.66 -14.00 -24.96
C LEU A 100 1.56 -14.73 -25.73
N GLU A 101 0.32 -14.22 -25.69
CA GLU A 101 -0.80 -14.82 -26.41
C GLU A 101 -0.56 -14.87 -27.93
N ARG A 102 0.03 -13.82 -28.51
CA ARG A 102 0.42 -13.81 -29.93
C ARG A 102 1.46 -14.88 -30.21
N GLY A 103 2.46 -15.04 -29.34
CA GLY A 103 3.47 -16.08 -29.44
C GLY A 103 2.86 -17.48 -29.41
N ILE A 104 1.95 -17.75 -28.46
CA ILE A 104 1.24 -19.03 -28.33
C ILE A 104 0.48 -19.36 -29.62
N ARG A 105 -0.27 -18.39 -30.16
CA ARG A 105 -1.03 -18.58 -31.42
C ARG A 105 -0.10 -18.88 -32.60
N ALA A 106 1.03 -18.18 -32.71
CA ALA A 106 2.02 -18.45 -33.76
C ALA A 106 2.60 -19.86 -33.64
N THR A 107 3.00 -20.29 -32.45
CA THR A 107 3.51 -21.65 -32.22
C THR A 107 2.48 -22.73 -32.53
N GLN A 108 1.20 -22.50 -32.21
CA GLN A 108 0.12 -23.44 -32.54
C GLN A 108 -0.11 -23.54 -34.05
N ALA A 109 0.00 -22.44 -34.80
CA ALA A 109 -0.11 -22.45 -36.25
C ALA A 109 1.01 -23.29 -36.89
N TYR A 110 2.25 -23.14 -36.44
CA TYR A 110 3.39 -23.93 -36.93
C TYR A 110 3.27 -25.43 -36.63
N LYS A 111 2.63 -25.83 -35.53
CA LYS A 111 2.41 -27.26 -35.20
C LYS A 111 1.29 -27.91 -36.01
N SER A 112 0.39 -27.10 -36.57
CA SER A 112 -0.75 -27.56 -37.37
C SER A 112 -0.43 -27.61 -38.87
N THR A 113 0.81 -27.33 -39.26
CA THR A 113 1.32 -27.38 -40.64
C THR A 113 2.27 -28.57 -40.78
#